data_AF-A0AB38N5A7-F1
#
_entry.id   AF-A0AB38N5A7-F1
#
_cell.length_a   1.000
_cell.length_b   1.000
_cell.length_c   1.000
_cell.angle_alpha   90.00
_cell.angle_beta   90.00
_cell.angle_gamma   90.00
#
_symmetry.space_group_name_H-M   'P 1'
#
loop_
_entity.id
_entity.type
_entity.pdbx_description
1 polymer ?
#
loop_
_entity_poly.entity_id
_entity_poly.type
_entity_poly.pdbx_seq_one_letter_code
_entity_poly.pdbx_strand_id
1 'polypeptide(L)'
;MTFHKKEVPPYQQKMNEYLARVADFIDNVYGAMADQTVDEQERQHRLDAFTLLLLKATHAEPAQFKKEFSSHFPLMENDTTIQYIHNYLCEINGFCTKTLSDEYENYKPLFDSITFLLPETRQLIREQLSKQLSDLILKKTNTPISSEPLAKKPGSP
;
A
#
# COMPACT_ATOMS: atom_id res chain seq x y z
N MET A 1 -27.29 30.21 -7.46
CA MET A 1 -26.05 29.50 -7.05
C MET A 1 -26.43 28.08 -6.69
N THR A 2 -26.22 27.13 -7.59
CA THR A 2 -26.50 25.71 -7.38
C THR A 2 -25.33 25.13 -6.58
N PHE A 3 -25.53 24.88 -5.29
CA PHE A 3 -24.57 24.12 -4.49
C PHE A 3 -24.61 22.67 -4.97
N HIS A 4 -23.71 22.31 -5.88
CA HIS A 4 -23.43 20.90 -6.14
C HIS A 4 -22.73 20.35 -4.90
N LYS A 5 -23.50 19.73 -3.99
CA LYS A 5 -22.92 18.80 -3.02
C LYS A 5 -22.15 17.78 -3.86
N LYS A 6 -20.81 17.75 -3.73
CA LYS A 6 -20.02 16.63 -4.24
C LYS A 6 -20.54 15.39 -3.54
N GLU A 7 -21.34 14.59 -4.23
CA GLU A 7 -21.74 13.28 -3.75
C GLU A 7 -20.46 12.45 -3.60
N VAL A 8 -20.20 12.00 -2.37
CA VAL A 8 -19.07 11.13 -2.09
C VAL A 8 -19.44 9.75 -2.64
N PRO A 9 -18.59 9.11 -3.46
CA PRO A 9 -18.89 7.79 -4.00
C PRO A 9 -19.14 6.78 -2.86
N PRO A 10 -20.09 5.83 -3.02
CA PRO A 10 -20.49 4.90 -1.96
C PRO A 10 -19.33 4.02 -1.44
N TYR A 11 -18.34 3.75 -2.30
CA TYR A 11 -17.16 2.97 -1.96
C TYR A 11 -16.07 3.77 -1.22
N GLN A 12 -16.13 5.11 -1.21
CA GLN A 12 -15.07 5.95 -0.67
C GLN A 12 -14.89 5.75 0.84
N GLN A 13 -15.97 5.54 1.59
CA GLN A 13 -15.87 5.28 3.03
C GLN A 13 -15.09 3.99 3.29
N LYS A 14 -15.41 2.90 2.59
CA LYS A 14 -14.71 1.62 2.72
C LYS A 14 -13.25 1.70 2.28
N MET A 15 -12.97 2.50 1.25
CA MET A 15 -11.60 2.79 0.85
C MET A 15 -10.82 3.52 1.96
N ASN A 16 -11.43 4.54 2.58
CA ASN A 16 -10.81 5.28 3.68
C ASN A 16 -10.58 4.39 4.92
N GLU A 17 -11.53 3.51 5.25
CA GLU A 17 -11.39 2.53 6.35
C GLU A 17 -10.20 1.59 6.11
N TYR A 18 -10.00 1.11 4.88
CA TYR A 18 -8.85 0.31 4.53
C TYR A 18 -7.53 1.10 4.61
N LEU A 19 -7.49 2.31 4.04
CA LEU A 19 -6.31 3.18 4.11
C LEU A 19 -5.91 3.52 5.56
N ALA A 20 -6.90 3.73 6.44
CA ALA A 20 -6.65 3.93 7.86
C ALA A 20 -6.02 2.70 8.52
N ARG A 21 -6.55 1.49 8.24
CA ARG A 21 -5.96 0.24 8.74
C ARG A 21 -4.51 0.05 8.30
N VAL A 22 -4.20 0.38 7.04
CA VAL A 22 -2.81 0.34 6.56
C VAL A 22 -1.93 1.37 7.27
N ALA A 23 -2.44 2.58 7.49
CA ALA A 23 -1.69 3.61 8.23
C ALA A 23 -1.39 3.16 9.66
N ASP A 24 -2.38 2.59 10.35
CA ASP A 24 -2.23 2.06 11.71
C ASP A 24 -1.25 0.90 11.75
N PHE A 25 -1.30 -0.02 10.77
CA PHE A 25 -0.32 -1.10 10.63
C PHE A 25 1.11 -0.56 10.53
N ILE A 26 1.35 0.42 9.65
CA ILE A 26 2.67 1.02 9.46
C ILE A 26 3.15 1.68 10.76
N ASP A 27 2.29 2.46 11.42
CA ASP A 27 2.63 3.15 12.66
C ASP A 27 2.93 2.17 13.81
N ASN A 28 2.17 1.08 13.91
CA ASN A 28 2.38 0.05 14.91
C ASN A 28 3.72 -0.68 14.72
N VAL A 29 4.10 -1.01 13.48
CA VAL A 29 5.39 -1.65 13.21
C VAL A 29 6.54 -0.70 13.51
N TYR A 30 6.45 0.56 13.09
CA TYR A 30 7.46 1.58 13.43
C TYR A 30 7.58 1.79 14.94
N GLY A 31 6.45 1.90 15.65
CA GLY A 31 6.43 2.04 17.11
C GLY A 31 7.06 0.85 17.83
N ALA A 32 6.72 -0.38 17.42
CA ALA A 32 7.31 -1.58 17.99
C ALA A 32 8.84 -1.63 17.81
N MET A 33 9.35 -1.26 16.64
CA MET A 33 10.80 -1.20 16.41
C MET A 33 11.47 -0.12 17.27
N ALA A 34 10.83 1.03 17.44
CA ALA A 34 11.35 2.13 18.24
C ALA A 34 11.42 1.79 19.75
N ASP A 35 10.37 1.14 20.27
CA ASP A 35 10.22 0.86 21.69
C ASP A 35 10.97 -0.41 22.14
N GLN A 36 11.09 -1.41 21.26
CA GLN A 36 11.63 -2.74 21.63
C GLN A 36 13.10 -2.93 21.26
N THR A 37 13.68 -2.03 20.45
CA THR A 37 15.08 -2.15 20.02
C THR A 37 15.96 -1.14 20.78
N VAL A 38 16.62 -1.63 21.82
CA VAL A 38 17.47 -0.82 22.72
C VAL A 38 18.69 -0.26 21.99
N ASP A 39 19.32 -1.07 21.13
CA ASP A 39 20.48 -0.65 20.35
C ASP A 39 20.06 0.29 19.22
N GLU A 40 20.68 1.47 19.18
CA GLU A 40 20.30 2.53 18.24
C GLU A 40 20.66 2.20 16.79
N GLN A 41 21.79 1.52 16.56
CA GLN A 41 22.23 1.16 15.21
C GLN A 41 21.32 0.06 14.63
N GLU A 42 21.04 -0.97 15.41
CA GLU A 42 20.11 -2.03 15.05
C GLU A 42 18.68 -1.50 14.87
N ARG A 43 18.25 -0.56 15.72
CA ARG A 43 16.95 0.11 15.55
C ARG A 43 16.88 0.82 14.21
N GLN A 44 17.88 1.64 13.89
CA GLN A 44 17.90 2.35 12.60
C GLN A 44 17.91 1.38 11.42
N HIS A 45 18.71 0.32 11.50
CA HIS A 45 18.78 -0.70 10.45
C HIS A 45 17.42 -1.40 10.22
N ARG A 46 16.69 -1.73 11.29
CA ARG A 46 15.34 -2.33 11.20
C ARG A 46 14.33 -1.37 10.58
N LEU A 47 14.36 -0.10 11.00
CA LEU A 47 13.50 0.95 10.46
C LEU A 47 13.77 1.15 8.95
N ASP A 48 15.03 1.18 8.54
CA ASP A 48 15.43 1.31 7.14
C ASP A 48 15.00 0.09 6.32
N ALA A 49 15.19 -1.12 6.84
CA ALA A 49 14.75 -2.35 6.19
C ALA A 49 13.23 -2.38 5.98
N PHE A 50 12.44 -2.03 7.01
CA PHE A 50 11.00 -1.97 6.89
C PHE A 50 10.54 -0.89 5.91
N THR A 51 11.16 0.29 5.94
CA THR A 51 10.90 1.38 5.00
C THR A 51 11.17 0.95 3.56
N LEU A 52 12.27 0.24 3.31
CA LEU A 52 12.61 -0.28 1.99
C LEU A 52 11.58 -1.29 1.50
N LEU A 53 11.09 -2.17 2.38
CA LEU A 53 10.06 -3.16 2.04
C LEU A 53 8.71 -2.51 1.73
N LEU A 54 8.30 -1.50 2.50
CA LEU A 54 7.11 -0.70 2.21
C LEU A 54 7.21 -0.04 0.84
N LEU A 55 8.34 0.59 0.54
CA LEU A 55 8.58 1.21 -0.76
C LEU A 55 8.53 0.18 -1.89
N LYS A 56 9.17 -0.97 -1.73
CA LYS A 56 9.13 -2.06 -2.72
C LYS A 56 7.71 -2.59 -2.92
N ALA A 57 6.92 -2.71 -1.86
CA ALA A 57 5.53 -3.14 -1.96
C ALA A 57 4.73 -2.24 -2.91
N THR A 58 5.05 -0.94 -3.03
CA THR A 58 4.31 -0.05 -3.94
C THR A 58 4.45 -0.37 -5.44
N HIS A 59 5.51 -1.05 -5.87
CA HIS A 59 5.82 -1.16 -7.31
C HIS A 59 6.47 -2.47 -7.76
N ALA A 60 7.07 -3.26 -6.86
CA ALA A 60 7.73 -4.51 -7.24
C ALA A 60 6.69 -5.55 -7.70
N GLU A 61 7.05 -6.33 -8.72
CA GLU A 61 6.25 -7.49 -9.14
C GLU A 61 6.05 -8.46 -7.95
N PRO A 62 4.84 -9.02 -7.72
CA PRO A 62 4.56 -9.79 -6.51
C PRO A 62 5.51 -10.96 -6.23
N ALA A 63 5.95 -11.66 -7.29
CA ALA A 63 6.92 -12.75 -7.15
C ALA A 63 8.30 -12.25 -6.72
N GLN A 64 8.72 -11.09 -7.25
CA GLN A 64 9.98 -10.45 -6.86
C GLN A 64 9.91 -9.93 -5.43
N PHE A 65 8.80 -9.28 -5.05
CA PHE A 65 8.58 -8.79 -3.68
C PHE A 65 8.73 -9.92 -2.65
N LYS A 66 8.04 -11.05 -2.86
CA LYS A 66 8.12 -12.22 -1.97
C LYS A 66 9.56 -12.74 -1.85
N LYS A 67 10.25 -12.89 -2.98
CA LYS A 67 11.65 -13.36 -2.99
C LYS A 67 12.57 -12.43 -2.19
N GLU A 68 12.43 -11.12 -2.39
CA GLU A 68 13.23 -10.13 -1.68
C GLU A 68 12.90 -10.09 -0.19
N PHE A 69 11.63 -10.21 0.19
CA PHE A 69 11.27 -10.32 1.61
C PHE A 69 11.92 -11.56 2.25
N SER A 70 11.77 -12.74 1.64
CA SER A 70 12.33 -13.99 2.17
C SER A 70 13.87 -13.96 2.25
N SER A 71 14.56 -13.24 1.36
CA SER A 71 16.02 -13.11 1.47
C SER A 71 16.48 -12.26 2.65
N HIS A 72 15.67 -11.29 3.08
CA HIS A 72 15.97 -10.48 4.27
C HIS A 72 15.54 -11.20 5.57
N PHE A 73 14.56 -12.10 5.50
CA PHE A 73 14.06 -12.87 6.66
C PHE A 73 14.02 -14.38 6.39
N PRO A 74 15.19 -15.06 6.30
CA PRO A 74 15.28 -16.46 5.91
C PRO A 74 14.71 -17.46 6.94
N LEU A 75 14.44 -17.03 8.18
CA LEU A 75 13.89 -17.87 9.26
C LEU A 75 12.42 -17.54 9.62
N MET A 76 11.70 -16.89 8.70
CA MET A 76 10.32 -16.41 8.90
C MET A 76 9.30 -17.50 9.31
N GLU A 77 9.51 -18.77 8.96
CA GLU A 77 8.55 -19.85 9.20
C GLU A 77 8.24 -20.09 10.69
N ASN A 78 9.10 -19.65 11.60
CA ASN A 78 8.92 -19.82 13.04
C ASN A 78 8.45 -18.55 13.77
N ASP A 79 8.39 -17.40 13.09
CA ASP A 79 8.05 -16.11 13.71
C ASP A 79 6.71 -15.59 13.21
N THR A 80 5.70 -15.70 14.08
CA THR A 80 4.32 -15.24 13.80
C THR A 80 4.22 -13.75 13.53
N THR A 81 5.11 -12.93 14.10
CA THR A 81 5.13 -11.48 13.89
C THR A 81 5.68 -11.16 12.50
N ILE A 82 6.78 -11.80 12.11
CA ILE A 82 7.35 -11.60 10.77
C ILE A 82 6.39 -12.12 9.70
N GLN A 83 5.71 -13.24 9.94
CA GLN A 83 4.66 -13.75 9.04
C GLN A 83 3.49 -12.77 8.91
N TYR A 84 3.04 -12.18 10.01
CA TYR A 84 2.00 -11.16 9.99
C TYR A 84 2.42 -9.95 9.13
N ILE A 85 3.63 -9.42 9.36
CA ILE A 85 4.20 -8.31 8.59
C ILE A 85 4.31 -8.68 7.10
N HIS A 86 4.83 -9.88 6.79
CA HIS A 86 4.98 -10.37 5.43
C HIS A 86 3.65 -10.44 4.69
N ASN A 87 2.63 -11.03 5.32
CA ASN A 87 1.31 -11.21 4.71
C ASN A 87 0.67 -9.85 4.44
N TYR A 88 0.78 -8.91 5.38
CA TYR A 88 0.23 -7.57 5.23
C TYR A 88 0.95 -6.77 4.13
N LEU A 89 2.28 -6.89 4.02
CA LEU A 89 3.03 -6.26 2.94
C LEU A 89 2.74 -6.89 1.57
N CYS A 90 2.51 -8.20 1.50
CA CYS A 90 2.07 -8.86 0.27
C CYS A 90 0.68 -8.37 -0.17
N GLU A 91 -0.23 -8.16 0.78
CA GLU A 91 -1.54 -7.57 0.52
C GLU A 91 -1.41 -6.15 -0.03
N ILE A 92 -0.64 -5.29 0.67
CA ILE A 92 -0.32 -3.94 0.21
C ILE A 92 0.25 -3.97 -1.21
N ASN A 93 1.20 -4.85 -1.48
CA ASN A 93 1.81 -4.99 -2.79
C ASN A 93 0.80 -5.38 -3.86
N GLY A 94 -0.08 -6.33 -3.54
CA GLY A 94 -1.13 -6.75 -4.44
C GLY A 94 -2.15 -5.65 -4.77
N PHE A 95 -2.46 -4.78 -3.80
CA PHE A 95 -3.30 -3.60 -4.03
C PHE A 95 -2.59 -2.50 -4.83
N CYS A 96 -1.36 -2.15 -4.48
CA CYS A 96 -0.58 -1.15 -5.21
C CYS A 96 -0.34 -1.56 -6.66
N THR A 97 0.01 -2.82 -6.92
CA THR A 97 0.24 -3.36 -8.28
C THR A 97 -1.04 -3.76 -9.00
N LYS A 98 -2.21 -3.68 -8.34
CA LYS A 98 -3.52 -4.08 -8.87
C LYS A 98 -3.59 -5.55 -9.29
N THR A 99 -2.81 -6.43 -8.67
CA THR A 99 -2.72 -7.86 -9.02
C THR A 99 -3.65 -8.77 -8.21
N LEU A 100 -4.23 -8.27 -7.11
CA LEU A 100 -5.21 -9.04 -6.32
C LEU A 100 -6.52 -9.27 -7.08
N SER A 101 -7.16 -10.41 -6.80
CA SER A 101 -8.50 -10.74 -7.31
C SER A 101 -9.56 -9.82 -6.74
N ASP A 102 -10.63 -9.59 -7.49
CA ASP A 102 -11.80 -8.83 -7.01
C ASP A 102 -12.49 -9.51 -5.82
N GLU A 103 -12.32 -10.83 -5.67
CA GLU A 103 -12.81 -11.63 -4.54
C GLU A 103 -12.02 -11.43 -3.25
N TYR A 104 -10.94 -10.64 -3.29
CA TYR A 104 -10.15 -10.36 -2.11
C TYR A 104 -10.98 -9.60 -1.07
N GLU A 105 -10.83 -9.96 0.21
CA GLU A 105 -11.71 -9.50 1.29
C GLU A 105 -11.82 -7.99 1.40
N ASN A 106 -10.72 -7.27 1.11
CA ASN A 106 -10.70 -5.80 1.16
C ASN A 106 -11.18 -5.12 -0.14
N TYR A 107 -11.33 -5.85 -1.26
CA TYR A 107 -11.97 -5.34 -2.49
C TYR A 107 -13.49 -5.51 -2.46
N LYS A 108 -13.97 -6.65 -1.98
CA LYS A 108 -15.39 -7.01 -2.03
C LYS A 108 -16.33 -5.94 -1.43
N PRO A 109 -16.07 -5.35 -0.24
CA PRO A 109 -16.89 -4.27 0.30
C PRO A 109 -16.90 -2.98 -0.55
N LEU A 110 -15.86 -2.73 -1.35
CA LEU A 110 -15.83 -1.58 -2.26
C LEU A 110 -16.82 -1.77 -3.40
N PHE A 111 -16.95 -3.01 -3.89
CA PHE A 111 -17.78 -3.38 -5.03
C PHE A 111 -19.24 -3.62 -4.65
N ASP A 112 -19.48 -4.31 -3.53
CA ASP A 112 -20.83 -4.65 -3.05
C ASP A 112 -21.68 -3.40 -2.72
N SER A 113 -21.02 -2.25 -2.50
CA SER A 113 -21.70 -0.97 -2.29
C SER A 113 -22.37 -0.38 -3.54
N ILE A 114 -22.23 -1.03 -4.70
CA ILE A 114 -22.67 -0.51 -6.02
C ILE A 114 -23.61 -1.50 -6.70
N THR A 115 -24.90 -1.16 -6.79
CA THR A 115 -25.95 -2.02 -7.37
C THR A 115 -25.71 -2.41 -8.83
N PHE A 116 -25.09 -1.52 -9.62
CA PHE A 116 -24.77 -1.74 -11.03
C PHE A 116 -23.28 -1.50 -11.27
N LEU A 117 -22.45 -2.42 -10.79
CA LEU A 117 -21.00 -2.33 -10.94
C LEU A 117 -20.57 -2.64 -12.38
N LEU A 118 -20.26 -1.58 -13.13
CA LEU A 118 -19.68 -1.70 -14.47
C LEU A 118 -18.17 -2.04 -14.38
N PRO A 119 -17.61 -2.77 -15.37
CA PRO A 119 -16.17 -3.07 -15.43
C PRO A 119 -15.29 -1.82 -15.33
N GLU A 120 -15.68 -0.71 -15.95
CA GLU A 120 -14.96 0.56 -15.94
C GLU A 120 -14.94 1.19 -14.55
N THR A 121 -16.08 1.14 -13.84
CA THR A 121 -16.17 1.60 -12.44
C THR A 121 -15.29 0.74 -11.54
N ARG A 122 -15.22 -0.57 -11.78
CA ARG A 122 -14.34 -1.47 -11.04
C ARG A 122 -12.88 -1.12 -11.24
N GLN A 123 -12.46 -0.92 -12.49
CA GLN A 123 -11.10 -0.51 -12.81
C GLN A 123 -10.74 0.83 -12.18
N LEU A 124 -11.66 1.80 -12.22
CA LEU A 124 -11.48 3.11 -11.58
C LEU A 124 -11.25 2.98 -10.08
N ILE A 125 -12.03 2.14 -9.37
CA ILE A 125 -11.85 1.89 -7.94
C ILE A 125 -10.47 1.28 -7.66
N ARG A 126 -10.03 0.31 -8.46
CA ARG A 126 -8.70 -0.32 -8.33
C ARG A 126 -7.59 0.71 -8.51
N GLU A 127 -7.70 1.58 -9.50
CA GLU A 127 -6.73 2.66 -9.76
C GLU A 127 -6.71 3.69 -8.64
N GLN A 128 -7.88 4.09 -8.14
CA GLN A 128 -8.00 5.04 -7.04
C GLN A 128 -7.40 4.48 -5.74
N LEU A 129 -7.68 3.21 -5.43
CA LEU A 129 -7.12 2.55 -4.24
C LEU A 129 -5.60 2.39 -4.37
N SER A 130 -5.12 1.84 -5.49
CA SER A 130 -3.68 1.65 -5.78
C SER A 130 -2.92 2.97 -5.64
N LYS A 131 -3.46 4.06 -6.19
CA LYS A 131 -2.85 5.38 -6.09
C LYS A 131 -2.85 5.91 -4.66
N GLN A 132 -4.00 5.94 -3.98
CA GLN A 132 -4.09 6.47 -2.62
C GLN A 132 -3.24 5.68 -1.61
N LEU A 133 -3.15 4.35 -1.79
CA LEU A 133 -2.31 3.49 -0.98
C LEU A 133 -0.82 3.77 -1.21
N SER A 134 -0.41 3.91 -2.48
CA SER A 134 0.96 4.29 -2.84
C SER A 134 1.32 5.67 -2.28
N ASP A 135 0.44 6.66 -2.41
CA ASP A 135 0.62 8.01 -1.87
C ASP A 135 0.72 7.99 -0.33
N LEU A 136 -0.10 7.18 0.35
CA LEU A 136 -0.02 6.98 1.80
C LEU A 136 1.35 6.43 2.21
N ILE A 137 1.84 5.40 1.52
CA ILE A 137 3.14 4.78 1.81
C ILE A 137 4.26 5.78 1.58
N LEU A 138 4.30 6.46 0.43
CA LEU A 138 5.31 7.49 0.13
C LEU A 138 5.33 8.58 1.20
N LYS A 139 4.15 9.01 1.68
CA LYS A 139 4.04 9.97 2.78
C LYS A 139 4.60 9.41 4.08
N LYS A 140 4.25 8.16 4.44
CA LYS A 140 4.74 7.50 5.67
C LYS A 140 6.25 7.26 5.65
N THR A 141 6.83 7.02 4.48
CA THR A 141 8.26 6.79 4.29
C THR A 141 9.04 8.08 3.98
N ASN A 142 8.42 9.26 4.09
CA ASN A 142 9.00 10.57 3.74
C ASN A 142 9.64 10.60 2.34
N THR A 143 9.11 9.81 1.41
CA THR A 143 9.61 9.70 0.04
C THR A 143 8.87 10.71 -0.85
N PRO A 144 9.56 11.49 -1.70
CA PRO A 144 8.90 12.48 -2.54
C PRO A 144 7.83 11.85 -3.43
N ILE A 145 6.60 12.36 -3.36
CA ILE A 145 5.55 12.01 -4.32
C ILE A 145 5.91 12.73 -5.61
N SER A 146 6.41 12.01 -6.61
CA SER A 146 6.69 12.61 -7.92
C SER A 146 5.37 12.96 -8.60
N SER A 147 4.90 14.17 -8.37
CA SER A 147 3.74 14.76 -9.06
C SER A 147 4.19 15.47 -10.33
N GLU A 148 4.80 14.74 -11.27
CA GLU A 148 4.96 15.22 -12.64
C GLU A 148 4.56 14.11 -13.63
N PRO A 149 3.64 14.37 -14.57
CA PRO A 149 3.58 13.57 -15.78
C PRO A 149 4.95 13.69 -16.44
N LEU A 150 5.54 12.56 -16.85
CA LEU A 150 6.70 12.54 -17.73
C LEU A 150 6.40 13.44 -18.94
N ALA A 151 6.86 14.69 -18.85
CA ALA A 151 6.83 15.62 -19.97
C ALA A 151 7.66 14.95 -21.05
N LYS A 152 7.00 14.49 -22.11
CA LYS A 152 7.65 14.10 -23.36
C LYS A 152 8.59 15.26 -23.70
N LYS A 153 9.90 15.05 -23.59
CA LYS A 153 10.87 15.98 -24.16
C LYS A 153 10.57 16.10 -25.65
N PRO A 154 10.22 17.29 -26.17
CA PRO A 154 10.11 17.50 -27.60
C PRO A 154 11.49 17.88 -28.15
N GLY A 155 11.97 17.12 -29.13
CA GLY A 155 13.21 17.45 -29.87
C GLY A 155 14.47 17.31 -29.01
N SER A 156 15.65 17.16 -29.58
CA SER A 156 16.18 17.78 -30.80
C SER A 156 17.47 17.03 -31.19
N PRO A 157 18.19 17.47 -32.23
CA PRO A 157 17.84 17.71 -33.63
C PRO A 157 18.25 16.52 -34.53
#